data_AF-A0A380HK67-F1
#
_entry.id   AF-A0A380HK67-F1
#
_cell.length_a   1.000
_cell.length_b   1.000
_cell.length_c   1.000
_cell.angle_alpha   90.00
_cell.angle_beta   90.00
_cell.angle_gamma   90.00
#
_symmetry.space_group_name_H-M   'P 1'
#
loop_
_entity.id
_entity.type
_entity.pdbx_description
1 polymer ?
#
loop_
_entity_poly.entity_id
_entity_poly.type
_entity_poly.pdbx_seq_one_letter_code
_entity_poly.pdbx_strand_id
1 'polypeptide(L)'
;MNNSMTEARNEATMHLDEMSIIQALETMNAEDQKVPQQIHDILPKLAEVIKVTTEQFKQGGRIIYIGAGTSGRLGVLDAAECVPTFNTSTNEVIGLIAGGQRAMTVAVEGAEDSESLAREDLKHIHLNEKDVVIGIAASGSTPYVMGGLKCATEIGAHTVAISCNTNTKISDLAQYPIEVNVGPEVLTGSTRLKSGTAQKLILNMISTITMVGVGKVYDNLMVDVKATNQKLIDRSIRIIQDICDISYDQAQSLYESADQNLKVAVVMHLCDINKSEAVTRLNDNNHIIKKAIQN
;
A
#
# COMPACT_ATOMS: atom_id res chain seq x y z
N MET A 1 25.43 14.37 -16.54
CA MET A 1 23.99 14.33 -16.81
C MET A 1 23.54 12.91 -16.53
N ASN A 2 22.79 12.66 -15.45
CA ASN A 2 22.16 11.35 -15.28
C ASN A 2 21.06 11.27 -16.34
N ASN A 3 21.17 10.35 -17.28
CA ASN A 3 20.12 10.10 -18.26
C ASN A 3 18.91 9.52 -17.53
N SER A 4 17.87 10.34 -17.36
CA SER A 4 16.58 9.92 -16.81
C SER A 4 15.98 8.84 -17.70
N MET A 5 15.78 7.63 -17.18
CA MET A 5 15.16 6.54 -17.93
C MET A 5 13.67 6.83 -18.18
N THR A 6 13.02 7.58 -17.30
CA THR A 6 11.60 7.98 -17.49
C THR A 6 11.38 8.88 -18.70
N GLU A 7 12.40 9.65 -19.10
CA GLU A 7 12.34 10.58 -20.25
C GLU A 7 13.07 10.05 -21.50
N ALA A 8 13.73 8.89 -21.39
CA ALA A 8 14.42 8.27 -22.51
C ALA A 8 13.41 7.70 -23.53
N ARG A 9 13.83 7.64 -24.80
CA ARG A 9 13.03 6.98 -25.85
C ARG A 9 13.22 5.47 -25.76
N ASN A 10 12.14 4.72 -25.97
CA ASN A 10 12.20 3.27 -26.06
C ASN A 10 12.50 2.85 -27.52
N GLU A 11 13.59 2.11 -27.71
CA GLU A 11 14.03 1.66 -29.04
C GLU A 11 13.00 0.75 -29.73
N ALA A 12 12.25 -0.04 -28.96
CA ALA A 12 11.22 -0.93 -29.49
C ALA A 12 10.00 -0.16 -30.04
N THR A 13 9.81 1.11 -29.66
CA THR A 13 8.64 1.93 -30.04
C THR A 13 9.03 3.22 -30.76
N MET A 14 10.18 3.25 -31.42
CA MET A 14 10.64 4.44 -32.18
C MET A 14 9.65 4.92 -33.25
N HIS A 15 8.85 4.00 -33.80
CA HIS A 15 7.82 4.22 -34.82
C HIS A 15 6.44 3.76 -34.32
N LEU A 16 6.11 4.03 -33.04
CA LEU A 16 4.86 3.60 -32.42
C LEU A 16 3.60 4.01 -33.21
N ASP A 17 3.64 5.17 -33.86
CA ASP A 17 2.57 5.74 -34.67
C ASP A 17 2.38 5.07 -36.04
N GLU A 18 3.36 4.29 -36.50
CA GLU A 18 3.31 3.52 -37.74
C GLU A 18 2.91 2.05 -37.52
N MET A 19 2.93 1.59 -36.27
CA MET A 19 2.57 0.21 -35.91
C MET A 19 1.08 -0.05 -36.19
N SER A 20 0.78 -1.26 -36.65
CA SER A 20 -0.60 -1.74 -36.55
C SER A 20 -1.03 -1.83 -35.07
N ILE A 21 -2.33 -1.76 -34.83
CA ILE A 21 -2.88 -1.83 -33.46
C ILE A 21 -2.38 -3.07 -32.72
N ILE A 22 -2.34 -4.24 -33.36
CA ILE A 22 -1.90 -5.48 -32.72
C ILE A 22 -0.41 -5.44 -32.35
N GLN A 23 0.45 -4.91 -33.21
CA GLN A 23 1.89 -4.76 -32.92
C GLN A 23 2.14 -3.80 -31.76
N ALA A 24 1.40 -2.68 -31.70
CA ALA A 24 1.50 -1.74 -30.59
C ALA A 24 1.06 -2.37 -29.27
N LEU A 25 -0.03 -3.16 -29.27
CA LEU A 25 -0.51 -3.89 -28.10
C LEU A 25 0.48 -4.96 -27.63
N GLU A 26 1.03 -5.77 -28.56
CA GLU A 26 2.04 -6.78 -28.26
C GLU A 26 3.32 -6.15 -27.68
N THR A 27 3.76 -5.03 -28.26
CA THR A 27 4.95 -4.30 -27.76
C THR A 27 4.71 -3.71 -26.38
N MET A 28 3.54 -3.10 -26.14
CA MET A 28 3.17 -2.59 -24.82
C MET A 28 3.09 -3.71 -23.79
N ASN A 29 2.49 -4.86 -24.12
CA ASN A 29 2.43 -6.00 -23.23
C ASN A 29 3.83 -6.58 -22.91
N ALA A 30 4.72 -6.66 -23.90
CA ALA A 30 6.09 -7.11 -23.71
C ALA A 30 6.87 -6.18 -22.77
N GLU A 31 6.62 -4.86 -22.83
CA GLU A 31 7.17 -3.89 -21.89
C GLU A 31 6.58 -4.06 -20.47
N ASP A 32 5.28 -4.27 -20.33
CA ASP A 32 4.62 -4.49 -19.04
C ASP A 32 5.16 -5.75 -18.32
N GLN A 33 5.46 -6.82 -19.06
CA GLN A 33 6.03 -8.06 -18.51
C GLN A 33 7.39 -7.85 -17.82
N LYS A 34 8.12 -6.77 -18.15
CA LYS A 34 9.40 -6.43 -17.51
C LYS A 34 9.20 -5.87 -16.10
N VAL A 35 8.05 -5.29 -15.79
CA VAL A 35 7.82 -4.57 -14.52
C VAL A 35 7.97 -5.48 -13.30
N PRO A 36 7.32 -6.67 -13.21
CA PRO A 36 7.51 -7.56 -12.07
C PRO A 36 8.96 -8.06 -11.91
N GLN A 37 9.69 -8.19 -13.03
CA GLN A 37 11.09 -8.61 -13.00
C GLN A 37 11.97 -7.54 -12.34
N GLN A 38 11.74 -6.26 -12.66
CA GLN A 38 12.46 -5.15 -12.02
C GLN A 38 12.11 -4.99 -10.53
N ILE A 39 10.87 -5.32 -10.14
CA ILE A 39 10.46 -5.32 -8.73
C ILE A 39 11.15 -6.45 -7.95
N HIS A 40 11.46 -7.57 -8.59
CA HIS A 40 12.15 -8.69 -7.94
C HIS A 40 13.47 -8.26 -7.31
N ASP A 41 14.23 -7.41 -8.00
CA ASP A 41 15.56 -6.97 -7.57
C ASP A 41 15.53 -6.09 -6.31
N ILE A 42 14.38 -5.49 -5.99
CA ILE A 42 14.21 -4.59 -4.84
C ILE A 42 13.45 -5.23 -3.66
N LEU A 43 13.10 -6.52 -3.75
CA LEU A 43 12.41 -7.24 -2.67
C LEU A 43 13.15 -7.17 -1.31
N PRO A 44 14.49 -7.25 -1.21
CA PRO A 44 15.18 -7.10 0.07
C PRO A 44 14.94 -5.73 0.71
N LYS A 45 14.98 -4.66 -0.07
CA LYS A 45 14.69 -3.30 0.42
C LYS A 45 13.21 -3.13 0.80
N LEU A 46 12.30 -3.73 0.03
CA LEU A 46 10.88 -3.74 0.40
C LEU A 46 10.65 -4.47 1.72
N ALA A 47 11.36 -5.55 1.99
CA ALA A 47 11.25 -6.26 3.26
C ALA A 47 11.65 -5.36 4.45
N GLU A 48 12.69 -4.53 4.30
CA GLU A 48 13.08 -3.54 5.32
C GLU A 48 11.99 -2.48 5.53
N VAL A 49 11.43 -1.94 4.44
CA VAL A 49 10.30 -0.99 4.50
C VAL A 49 9.09 -1.61 5.20
N ILE A 50 8.70 -2.82 4.81
CA ILE A 50 7.55 -3.53 5.38
C ILE A 50 7.76 -3.83 6.87
N LYS A 51 8.99 -4.13 7.29
CA LYS A 51 9.31 -4.35 8.69
C LYS A 51 9.08 -3.07 9.50
N VAL A 52 9.63 -1.93 9.07
CA VAL A 52 9.45 -0.67 9.78
C VAL A 52 7.99 -0.20 9.75
N THR A 53 7.27 -0.33 8.64
CA THR A 53 5.84 0.02 8.58
C THR A 53 5.01 -0.85 9.52
N THR A 54 5.30 -2.15 9.60
CA THR A 54 4.64 -3.07 10.54
C THR A 54 4.91 -2.71 11.99
N GLU A 55 6.15 -2.38 12.34
CA GLU A 55 6.54 -1.99 13.70
C GLU A 55 5.88 -0.67 14.12
N GLN A 56 5.83 0.31 13.22
CA GLN A 56 5.21 1.61 13.48
C GLN A 56 3.68 1.51 13.57
N PHE A 57 3.05 0.73 12.68
CA PHE A 57 1.60 0.53 12.70
C PHE A 57 1.14 -0.13 14.01
N LYS A 58 1.91 -1.09 14.55
CA LYS A 58 1.63 -1.71 15.87
C LYS A 58 1.71 -0.71 17.03
N GLN A 59 2.49 0.36 16.89
CA GLN A 59 2.63 1.41 17.90
C GLN A 59 1.58 2.53 17.76
N GLY A 60 0.61 2.36 16.85
CA GLY A 60 -0.43 3.34 16.55
C GLY A 60 0.00 4.42 15.54
N GLY A 61 1.12 4.22 14.84
CA GLY A 61 1.54 5.04 13.71
C GLY A 61 0.72 4.76 12.46
N ARG A 62 0.78 5.68 11.48
CA ARG A 62 0.02 5.60 10.23
C ARG A 62 0.94 5.41 9.03
N ILE A 63 0.38 4.89 7.94
CA ILE A 63 1.03 4.88 6.63
C ILE A 63 0.49 6.06 5.82
N ILE A 64 1.36 6.96 5.37
CA ILE A 64 0.96 8.19 4.67
C ILE A 64 1.66 8.22 3.31
N TYR A 65 0.91 8.02 2.24
CA TYR A 65 1.38 8.19 0.87
C TYR A 65 1.30 9.67 0.46
N ILE A 66 2.35 10.19 -0.16
CA ILE A 66 2.36 11.52 -0.77
C ILE A 66 2.83 11.44 -2.22
N GLY A 67 2.17 12.16 -3.12
CA GLY A 67 2.57 12.20 -4.53
C GLY A 67 1.79 13.23 -5.33
N ALA A 68 2.19 13.42 -6.58
CA ALA A 68 1.47 14.23 -7.56
C ALA A 68 0.96 13.37 -8.72
N GLY A 69 -0.03 13.88 -9.46
CA GLY A 69 -0.53 13.23 -10.67
C GLY A 69 -0.88 11.75 -10.46
N THR A 70 -0.38 10.87 -11.33
CA THR A 70 -0.62 9.42 -11.24
C THR A 70 -0.09 8.82 -9.94
N SER A 71 1.10 9.22 -9.48
CA SER A 71 1.70 8.69 -8.25
C SER A 71 0.86 9.02 -7.02
N GLY A 72 0.36 10.26 -6.90
CA GLY A 72 -0.57 10.62 -5.84
C GLY A 72 -1.90 9.86 -5.90
N ARG A 73 -2.47 9.68 -7.10
CA ARG A 73 -3.71 8.91 -7.29
C ARG A 73 -3.55 7.44 -6.89
N LEU A 74 -2.41 6.83 -7.19
CA LEU A 74 -2.13 5.44 -6.79
C LEU A 74 -1.99 5.30 -5.26
N GLY A 75 -1.39 6.28 -4.59
CA GLY A 75 -1.37 6.34 -3.13
C GLY A 75 -2.78 6.44 -2.53
N VAL A 76 -3.64 7.30 -3.09
CA VAL A 76 -5.05 7.40 -2.68
C VAL A 76 -5.82 6.10 -2.94
N LEU A 77 -5.59 5.44 -4.08
CA LEU A 77 -6.21 4.17 -4.42
C LEU A 77 -5.89 3.07 -3.39
N ASP A 78 -4.60 2.84 -3.10
CA ASP A 78 -4.18 1.80 -2.15
C ASP A 78 -4.70 2.08 -0.72
N ALA A 79 -4.66 3.35 -0.29
CA ALA A 79 -5.22 3.76 1.01
C ALA A 79 -6.72 3.51 1.11
N ALA A 80 -7.49 3.83 0.06
CA ALA A 80 -8.93 3.62 0.04
C ALA A 80 -9.31 2.13 0.10
N GLU A 81 -8.51 1.26 -0.50
CA GLU A 81 -8.73 -0.19 -0.50
C GLU A 81 -8.41 -0.83 0.85
N CYS A 82 -7.57 -0.22 1.70
CA CYS A 82 -7.25 -0.76 3.03
C CYS A 82 -8.46 -0.84 3.96
N VAL A 83 -9.41 0.11 3.86
CA VAL A 83 -10.61 0.16 4.72
C VAL A 83 -11.51 -1.08 4.52
N PRO A 84 -12.02 -1.39 3.31
CA PRO A 84 -12.85 -2.57 3.11
C PRO A 84 -12.07 -3.89 3.18
N THR A 85 -10.75 -3.86 2.96
CA THR A 85 -9.90 -5.06 2.89
C THR A 85 -9.35 -5.48 4.26
N PHE A 86 -8.98 -4.54 5.12
CA PHE A 86 -8.31 -4.87 6.39
C PHE A 86 -9.01 -4.26 7.60
N ASN A 87 -10.22 -3.71 7.39
CA ASN A 87 -11.00 -3.02 8.42
C ASN A 87 -10.16 -1.94 9.13
N THR A 88 -9.33 -1.23 8.37
CA THR A 88 -8.68 -0.02 8.86
C THR A 88 -9.70 1.13 8.86
N SER A 89 -9.47 2.11 9.72
CA SER A 89 -10.06 3.43 9.62
C SER A 89 -9.42 4.23 8.47
N THR A 90 -10.10 5.28 8.03
CA THR A 90 -9.59 6.22 7.02
C THR A 90 -8.37 7.02 7.47
N ASN A 91 -8.00 6.92 8.75
CA ASN A 91 -6.87 7.64 9.34
C ASN A 91 -5.66 6.75 9.60
N GLU A 92 -5.72 5.44 9.32
CA GLU A 92 -4.59 4.52 9.52
C GLU A 92 -3.70 4.40 8.26
N VAL A 93 -4.32 4.47 7.08
CA VAL A 93 -3.63 4.53 5.78
C VAL A 93 -4.20 5.71 5.00
N ILE A 94 -3.36 6.68 4.66
CA ILE A 94 -3.77 7.98 4.12
C ILE A 94 -3.06 8.20 2.79
N GLY A 95 -3.81 8.62 1.77
CA GLY A 95 -3.24 9.11 0.50
C GLY A 95 -3.41 10.62 0.37
N LEU A 96 -2.29 11.33 0.22
CA LEU A 96 -2.26 12.76 -0.09
C LEU A 96 -1.79 12.97 -1.52
N ILE A 97 -2.53 13.80 -2.25
CA ILE A 97 -2.25 14.15 -3.63
C ILE A 97 -2.06 15.66 -3.76
N ALA A 98 -0.97 16.07 -4.41
CA ALA A 98 -0.71 17.49 -4.71
C ALA A 98 -1.91 18.11 -5.45
N GLY A 99 -2.45 19.21 -4.91
CA GLY A 99 -3.67 19.85 -5.42
C GLY A 99 -4.97 19.34 -4.79
N GLY A 100 -4.88 18.44 -3.81
CA GLY A 100 -5.99 17.95 -3.00
C GLY A 100 -7.03 17.14 -3.76
N GLN A 101 -8.24 17.03 -3.21
CA GLN A 101 -9.31 16.17 -3.75
C GLN A 101 -9.61 16.42 -5.24
N ARG A 102 -9.52 17.67 -5.72
CA ARG A 102 -9.75 18.02 -7.12
C ARG A 102 -8.75 17.33 -8.06
N ALA A 103 -7.51 17.11 -7.61
CA ALA A 103 -6.46 16.45 -8.37
C ALA A 103 -6.79 14.98 -8.73
N MET A 104 -7.75 14.36 -8.02
CA MET A 104 -8.21 13.01 -8.32
C MET A 104 -8.85 12.89 -9.69
N THR A 105 -9.60 13.90 -10.13
CA THR A 105 -10.35 13.85 -11.39
C THR A 105 -9.83 14.82 -12.44
N VAL A 106 -9.17 15.92 -12.04
CA VAL A 106 -8.66 16.94 -12.95
C VAL A 106 -7.24 17.30 -12.55
N ALA A 107 -6.31 17.34 -13.51
CA ALA A 107 -4.94 17.78 -13.23
C ALA A 107 -4.92 19.22 -12.68
N VAL A 108 -4.11 19.47 -11.66
CA VAL A 108 -3.92 20.79 -11.06
C VAL A 108 -2.51 21.23 -11.40
N GLU A 109 -2.38 22.15 -12.36
CA GLU A 109 -1.09 22.67 -12.81
C GLU A 109 -0.33 23.36 -11.67
N GLY A 110 0.99 23.15 -11.60
CA GLY A 110 1.89 23.76 -10.62
C GLY A 110 1.81 23.20 -9.20
N ALA A 111 0.84 22.32 -8.88
CA ALA A 111 0.74 21.74 -7.54
C ALA A 111 1.95 20.84 -7.20
N GLU A 112 2.51 20.16 -8.20
CA GLU A 112 3.66 19.27 -8.03
C GLU A 112 4.98 20.02 -7.76
N ASP A 113 5.05 21.29 -8.14
CA ASP A 113 6.22 22.16 -7.99
C ASP A 113 6.30 22.84 -6.61
N SER A 114 5.30 22.63 -5.74
CA SER A 114 5.23 23.28 -4.43
C SER A 114 5.75 22.39 -3.30
N GLU A 115 6.98 22.65 -2.81
CA GLU A 115 7.49 21.98 -1.60
C GLU A 115 6.65 22.32 -0.35
N SER A 116 6.13 23.55 -0.26
CA SER A 116 5.38 24.01 0.93
C SER A 116 4.01 23.34 1.06
N LEU A 117 3.37 22.99 -0.06
CA LEU A 117 2.04 22.39 -0.06
C LEU A 117 2.03 21.03 0.65
N ALA A 118 3.03 20.17 0.42
CA ALA A 118 3.12 18.89 1.12
C ALA A 118 3.28 19.06 2.64
N ARG A 119 4.03 20.08 3.06
CA ARG A 119 4.19 20.42 4.47
C ARG A 119 2.88 20.88 5.11
N GLU A 120 2.07 21.65 4.38
CA GLU A 120 0.74 22.06 4.84
C GLU A 120 -0.20 20.86 4.96
N ASP A 121 -0.26 20.00 3.93
CA ASP A 121 -1.08 18.78 3.94
C ASP A 121 -0.72 17.85 5.10
N LEU A 122 0.58 17.62 5.33
CA LEU A 122 1.07 16.79 6.44
C LEU A 122 0.75 17.39 7.82
N LYS A 123 0.81 18.72 7.96
CA LYS A 123 0.38 19.41 9.18
C LYS A 123 -1.12 19.28 9.42
N HIS A 124 -1.94 19.38 8.38
CA HIS A 124 -3.39 19.26 8.49
C HIS A 124 -3.84 17.89 9.01
N ILE A 125 -3.10 16.83 8.68
CA ILE A 125 -3.34 15.49 9.22
C ILE A 125 -2.56 15.22 10.52
N HIS A 126 -1.93 16.23 11.12
CA HIS A 126 -1.18 16.12 12.38
C HIS A 126 -0.11 15.01 12.32
N LEU A 127 0.78 15.07 11.31
CA LEU A 127 1.93 14.18 11.21
C LEU A 127 2.72 14.14 12.53
N ASN A 128 3.13 12.94 12.96
CA ASN A 128 3.92 12.72 14.16
C ASN A 128 5.04 11.68 13.91
N GLU A 129 5.93 11.51 14.89
CA GLU A 129 7.11 10.66 14.83
C GLU A 129 6.82 9.16 14.67
N LYS A 130 5.60 8.72 14.97
CA LYS A 130 5.21 7.32 14.78
C LYS A 130 4.83 7.01 13.35
N ASP A 131 4.56 8.01 12.52
CA ASP A 131 4.10 7.80 11.16
C ASP A 131 5.21 7.35 10.21
N VAL A 132 4.82 6.71 9.12
CA VAL A 132 5.68 6.41 7.97
C VAL A 132 5.18 7.20 6.76
N VAL A 133 5.99 8.13 6.26
CA VAL A 133 5.70 8.92 5.07
C VAL A 133 6.39 8.31 3.86
N ILE A 134 5.59 7.93 2.87
CA ILE A 134 6.04 7.28 1.64
C ILE A 134 5.83 8.25 0.47
N GLY A 135 6.93 8.82 0.01
CA GLY A 135 6.97 9.75 -1.12
C GLY A 135 7.09 9.04 -2.46
N ILE A 136 6.17 9.33 -3.38
CA ILE A 136 6.05 8.62 -4.66
C ILE A 136 6.23 9.60 -5.82
N ALA A 137 7.30 9.43 -6.60
CA ALA A 137 7.50 10.17 -7.84
C ALA A 137 8.33 9.35 -8.83
N ALA A 138 7.76 9.04 -10.00
CA ALA A 138 8.46 8.25 -11.03
C ALA A 138 9.81 8.89 -11.43
N SER A 139 9.83 10.21 -11.65
CA SER A 139 11.03 10.96 -11.99
C SER A 139 12.07 11.00 -10.87
N GLY A 140 11.63 10.87 -9.61
CA GLY A 140 12.45 10.98 -8.42
C GLY A 140 12.88 12.42 -8.07
N SER A 141 12.24 13.44 -8.64
CA SER A 141 12.62 14.85 -8.45
C SER A 141 11.46 15.82 -8.23
N THR A 142 10.25 15.32 -7.95
CA THR A 142 9.05 16.16 -7.77
C THR A 142 9.13 16.99 -6.48
N PRO A 143 9.10 18.34 -6.56
CA PRO A 143 9.26 19.22 -5.39
C PRO A 143 8.24 18.97 -4.26
N TYR A 144 6.96 18.75 -4.56
CA TYR A 144 5.96 18.40 -3.55
C TYR A 144 6.39 17.21 -2.69
N VAL A 145 6.89 16.15 -3.33
CA VAL A 145 7.36 14.94 -2.63
C VAL A 145 8.62 15.24 -1.82
N MET A 146 9.56 16.01 -2.37
CA MET A 146 10.76 16.43 -1.65
C MET A 146 10.42 17.22 -0.38
N GLY A 147 9.50 18.19 -0.47
CA GLY A 147 9.05 18.99 0.66
C GLY A 147 8.40 18.15 1.76
N GLY A 148 7.57 17.16 1.38
CA GLY A 148 6.95 16.25 2.33
C GLY A 148 7.94 15.33 3.04
N LEU A 149 8.93 14.77 2.32
CA LEU A 149 9.97 13.92 2.92
C LEU A 149 10.88 14.71 3.88
N LYS A 150 11.24 15.96 3.53
CA LYS A 150 11.98 16.85 4.43
C LYS A 150 11.16 17.13 5.71
N CYS A 151 9.89 17.49 5.56
CA CYS A 151 9.00 17.73 6.70
C CYS A 151 8.86 16.50 7.60
N ALA A 152 8.71 15.30 7.02
CA ALA A 152 8.62 14.07 7.78
C ALA A 152 9.89 13.79 8.59
N THR A 153 11.05 14.01 7.98
CA THR A 153 12.35 13.89 8.65
C THR A 153 12.49 14.89 9.81
N GLU A 154 12.08 16.15 9.61
CA GLU A 154 12.08 17.18 10.67
C GLU A 154 11.22 16.80 11.89
N ILE A 155 10.08 16.13 11.65
CA ILE A 155 9.17 15.66 12.69
C ILE A 155 9.69 14.38 13.37
N GLY A 156 10.64 13.67 12.76
CA GLY A 156 11.15 12.38 13.24
C GLY A 156 10.34 11.18 12.77
N ALA A 157 9.45 11.36 11.80
CA ALA A 157 8.74 10.27 11.14
C ALA A 157 9.68 9.46 10.22
N HIS A 158 9.35 8.20 9.97
CA HIS A 158 10.10 7.39 9.01
C HIS A 158 9.80 7.81 7.58
N THR A 159 10.81 7.81 6.72
CA THR A 159 10.70 8.27 5.34
C THR A 159 11.09 7.21 4.33
N VAL A 160 10.20 6.96 3.37
CA VAL A 160 10.41 6.04 2.24
C VAL A 160 10.25 6.84 0.95
N ALA A 161 11.12 6.62 -0.02
CA ALA A 161 11.00 7.22 -1.36
C ALA A 161 10.86 6.13 -2.41
N ILE A 162 9.89 6.27 -3.31
CA ILE A 162 9.68 5.36 -4.45
C ILE A 162 9.91 6.14 -5.75
N SER A 163 10.94 5.76 -6.51
CA SER A 163 11.27 6.33 -7.82
C SER A 163 11.46 5.25 -8.89
N CYS A 164 11.31 5.64 -10.15
CA CYS A 164 11.60 4.79 -11.31
C CYS A 164 12.89 5.17 -12.04
N ASN A 165 13.57 6.21 -11.56
CA ASN A 165 14.96 6.51 -11.86
C ASN A 165 15.86 6.08 -10.68
N THR A 166 17.16 5.97 -10.96
CA THR A 166 18.20 5.66 -9.95
C THR A 166 18.98 6.91 -9.52
N ASN A 167 19.49 6.92 -8.29
CA ASN A 167 20.23 8.04 -7.69
C ASN A 167 19.45 9.36 -7.77
N THR A 168 18.23 9.35 -7.23
CA THR A 168 17.29 10.47 -7.36
C THR A 168 17.29 11.41 -6.15
N LYS A 169 16.79 12.64 -6.36
CA LYS A 169 16.73 13.65 -5.29
C LYS A 169 15.86 13.20 -4.12
N ILE A 170 14.76 12.50 -4.38
CA ILE A 170 13.91 12.00 -3.28
C ILE A 170 14.56 10.81 -2.57
N SER A 171 15.38 10.01 -3.28
CA SER A 171 16.11 8.90 -2.69
C SER A 171 17.13 9.38 -1.67
N ASP A 172 17.82 10.49 -1.95
CA ASP A 172 18.77 11.13 -1.04
C ASP A 172 18.11 11.72 0.23
N LEU A 173 16.80 11.95 0.19
CA LEU A 173 16.02 12.55 1.29
C LEU A 173 15.33 11.51 2.18
N ALA A 174 15.29 10.24 1.78
CA ALA A 174 14.56 9.19 2.49
C ALA A 174 15.49 8.23 3.22
N GLN A 175 15.07 7.77 4.40
CA GLN A 175 15.76 6.70 5.14
C GLN A 175 15.75 5.37 4.35
N TYR A 176 14.65 5.10 3.65
CA TYR A 176 14.45 3.88 2.89
C TYR A 176 14.16 4.19 1.40
N PRO A 177 15.18 4.32 0.54
CA PRO A 177 14.99 4.54 -0.89
C PRO A 177 14.67 3.23 -1.64
N ILE A 178 13.58 3.23 -2.39
CA ILE A 178 13.13 2.19 -3.31
C ILE A 178 13.21 2.73 -4.74
N GLU A 179 14.22 2.30 -5.49
CA GLU A 179 14.44 2.71 -6.88
C GLU A 179 14.20 1.54 -7.81
N VAL A 180 13.22 1.66 -8.71
CA VAL A 180 12.79 0.56 -9.60
C VAL A 180 12.90 1.00 -11.05
N ASN A 181 14.03 0.71 -11.68
CA ASN A 181 14.29 1.10 -13.05
C ASN A 181 13.49 0.24 -14.04
N VAL A 182 12.29 0.69 -14.40
CA VAL A 182 11.44 0.02 -15.40
C VAL A 182 11.85 0.30 -16.85
N GLY A 183 12.90 1.09 -17.06
CA GLY A 183 13.38 1.53 -18.37
C GLY A 183 12.44 2.52 -19.07
N PRO A 184 12.75 2.87 -20.34
CA PRO A 184 11.98 3.82 -21.13
C PRO A 184 10.52 3.40 -21.35
N GLU A 185 9.58 4.32 -21.20
CA GLU A 185 8.16 4.08 -21.45
C GLU A 185 7.87 3.91 -22.96
N VAL A 186 6.84 3.12 -23.31
CA VAL A 186 6.44 2.92 -24.73
C VAL A 186 6.10 4.24 -25.44
N LEU A 187 5.49 5.16 -24.70
CA LEU A 187 5.31 6.55 -25.07
C LEU A 187 6.23 7.38 -24.17
N THR A 188 7.24 8.02 -24.77
CA THR A 188 8.29 8.76 -24.04
C THR A 188 7.71 9.73 -23.01
N GLY A 189 8.19 9.66 -21.77
CA GLY A 189 7.72 10.47 -20.65
C GLY A 189 6.37 10.05 -20.04
N SER A 190 5.65 9.07 -20.63
CA SER A 190 4.34 8.64 -20.14
C SER A 190 4.44 7.69 -18.94
N THR A 191 4.97 8.19 -17.83
CA THR A 191 5.21 7.43 -16.58
C THR A 191 3.93 6.91 -15.90
N ARG A 192 2.75 7.29 -16.40
CA ARG A 192 1.49 6.64 -15.98
C ARG A 192 1.41 5.16 -16.35
N LEU A 193 2.30 4.67 -17.21
CA LEU A 193 2.34 3.30 -17.72
C LEU A 193 3.20 2.40 -16.82
N LYS A 194 4.40 1.96 -17.23
CA LYS A 194 5.19 1.00 -16.46
C LYS A 194 5.55 1.51 -15.08
N SER A 195 5.93 2.78 -14.97
CA SER A 195 6.29 3.39 -13.68
C SER A 195 5.08 3.41 -12.73
N GLY A 196 3.90 3.75 -13.24
CA GLY A 196 2.63 3.67 -12.50
C GLY A 196 2.27 2.24 -12.08
N THR A 197 2.43 1.26 -12.98
CA THR A 197 2.24 -0.16 -12.67
C THR A 197 3.19 -0.62 -11.57
N ALA A 198 4.48 -0.25 -11.64
CA ALA A 198 5.46 -0.60 -10.62
C ALA A 198 5.09 -0.02 -9.26
N GLN A 199 4.73 1.26 -9.22
CA GLN A 199 4.26 1.93 -8.02
C GLN A 199 3.04 1.22 -7.42
N LYS A 200 2.03 0.88 -8.24
CA LYS A 200 0.85 0.14 -7.76
C LYS A 200 1.25 -1.18 -7.08
N LEU A 201 2.09 -1.98 -7.74
CA LEU A 201 2.52 -3.28 -7.22
C LEU A 201 3.30 -3.13 -5.90
N ILE A 202 4.20 -2.15 -5.82
CA ILE A 202 4.97 -1.85 -4.61
C ILE A 202 4.06 -1.42 -3.45
N LEU A 203 3.13 -0.51 -3.70
CA LEU A 203 2.18 -0.05 -2.67
C LEU A 203 1.33 -1.20 -2.15
N ASN A 204 0.81 -2.05 -3.05
CA ASN A 204 0.04 -3.22 -2.65
C ASN A 204 0.87 -4.22 -1.82
N MET A 205 2.17 -4.40 -2.13
CA MET A 205 3.06 -5.21 -1.30
C MET A 205 3.25 -4.60 0.08
N ILE A 206 3.49 -3.28 0.17
CA ILE A 206 3.67 -2.58 1.44
C ILE A 206 2.42 -2.70 2.30
N SER A 207 1.26 -2.29 1.78
CA SER A 207 0.00 -2.30 2.54
C SER A 207 -0.40 -3.72 2.94
N THR A 208 -0.44 -4.65 2.00
CA THR A 208 -0.90 -6.03 2.26
C THR A 208 -0.02 -6.75 3.27
N ILE A 209 1.30 -6.74 3.10
CA ILE A 209 2.20 -7.49 3.98
C ILE A 209 2.34 -6.81 5.35
N THR A 210 2.22 -5.48 5.41
CA THR A 210 2.07 -4.79 6.70
C THR A 210 0.82 -5.27 7.44
N MET A 211 -0.32 -5.37 6.73
CA MET A 211 -1.58 -5.82 7.34
C MET A 211 -1.54 -7.29 7.77
N VAL A 212 -0.80 -8.15 7.05
CA VAL A 212 -0.46 -9.51 7.51
C VAL A 212 0.34 -9.44 8.81
N GLY A 213 1.37 -8.60 8.86
CA GLY A 213 2.27 -8.44 10.02
C GLY A 213 1.58 -7.93 11.30
N VAL A 214 0.46 -7.21 11.17
CA VAL A 214 -0.38 -6.72 12.28
C VAL A 214 -1.61 -7.59 12.55
N GLY A 215 -1.69 -8.78 11.93
CA GLY A 215 -2.68 -9.82 12.28
C GLY A 215 -4.04 -9.67 11.61
N LYS A 216 -4.16 -8.92 10.50
CA LYS A 216 -5.42 -8.79 9.74
C LYS A 216 -5.74 -10.02 8.87
N VAL A 217 -4.80 -10.96 8.76
CA VAL A 217 -4.85 -12.15 7.89
C VAL A 217 -4.56 -13.41 8.71
N TYR A 218 -5.22 -14.51 8.37
CA TYR A 218 -4.94 -15.88 8.82
C TYR A 218 -4.79 -16.77 7.60
N ASP A 219 -3.67 -17.49 7.49
CA ASP A 219 -3.26 -18.15 6.25
C ASP A 219 -3.26 -17.18 5.08
N ASN A 220 -4.21 -17.33 4.14
CA ASN A 220 -4.47 -16.41 3.03
C ASN A 220 -5.89 -15.80 3.10
N LEU A 221 -6.56 -15.93 4.25
CA LEU A 221 -7.90 -15.44 4.51
C LEU A 221 -7.85 -14.12 5.27
N MET A 222 -8.60 -13.16 4.75
CA MET A 222 -8.84 -11.87 5.38
C MET A 222 -9.79 -12.06 6.57
N VAL A 223 -9.27 -12.02 7.79
CA VAL A 223 -10.00 -12.37 9.01
C VAL A 223 -10.45 -11.17 9.84
N ASP A 224 -10.01 -9.97 9.47
CA ASP A 224 -10.46 -8.71 10.08
C ASP A 224 -11.28 -7.92 9.06
N VAL A 225 -12.45 -8.48 8.71
CA VAL A 225 -13.39 -7.91 7.74
C VAL A 225 -14.44 -7.09 8.47
N LYS A 226 -14.70 -5.87 7.99
CA LYS A 226 -15.85 -5.09 8.47
C LYS A 226 -17.13 -5.59 7.81
N ALA A 227 -17.93 -6.39 8.52
CA ALA A 227 -19.18 -6.92 7.99
C ALA A 227 -20.30 -5.84 7.93
N THR A 228 -20.20 -4.90 6.99
CA THR A 228 -21.14 -3.76 6.83
C THR A 228 -22.37 -4.08 5.98
N ASN A 229 -22.42 -5.26 5.37
CA ASN A 229 -23.53 -5.70 4.53
C ASN A 229 -23.66 -7.23 4.55
N GLN A 230 -24.79 -7.74 4.05
CA GLN A 230 -25.09 -9.17 4.10
C GLN A 230 -24.04 -10.04 3.39
N LYS A 231 -23.43 -9.57 2.29
CA LYS A 231 -22.37 -10.29 1.58
C LYS A 231 -21.12 -10.46 2.45
N LEU A 232 -20.75 -9.43 3.23
CA LEU A 232 -19.58 -9.50 4.11
C LEU A 232 -19.86 -10.32 5.38
N ILE A 233 -21.11 -10.36 5.86
CA ILE A 233 -21.53 -11.27 6.93
C ILE A 233 -21.42 -12.72 6.46
N ASP A 234 -22.03 -13.07 5.32
CA ASP A 234 -21.96 -14.42 4.72
C ASP A 234 -20.50 -14.85 4.48
N ARG A 235 -19.66 -13.93 3.97
CA ARG A 235 -18.23 -14.18 3.81
C ARG A 235 -17.53 -14.49 5.14
N SER A 236 -17.85 -13.77 6.21
CA SER A 236 -17.26 -13.99 7.54
C SER A 236 -17.62 -15.38 8.09
N ILE A 237 -18.89 -15.78 7.92
CA ILE A 237 -19.36 -17.12 8.31
C ILE A 237 -18.66 -18.21 7.50
N ARG A 238 -18.53 -18.05 6.17
CA ARG A 238 -17.79 -19.00 5.32
C ARG A 238 -16.32 -19.12 5.70
N ILE A 239 -15.67 -18.01 6.06
CA ILE A 239 -14.27 -18.06 6.53
C ILE A 239 -14.16 -18.86 7.83
N ILE A 240 -15.10 -18.68 8.76
CA ILE A 240 -15.14 -19.49 9.99
C ILE A 240 -15.36 -20.96 9.65
N GLN A 241 -16.29 -21.24 8.74
CA GLN A 241 -16.58 -22.58 8.23
C GLN A 241 -15.31 -23.25 7.68
N ASP A 242 -14.58 -22.57 6.80
CA ASP A 242 -13.38 -23.06 6.16
C ASP A 242 -12.22 -23.29 7.16
N ILE A 243 -12.04 -22.37 8.12
CA ILE A 243 -10.96 -22.47 9.12
C ILE A 243 -11.25 -23.56 10.16
N CYS A 244 -12.50 -23.66 10.61
CA CYS A 244 -12.90 -24.53 11.71
C CYS A 244 -13.35 -25.91 11.25
N ASP A 245 -13.54 -26.13 9.94
CA ASP A 245 -14.07 -27.37 9.35
C ASP A 245 -15.41 -27.79 9.99
N ILE A 246 -16.34 -26.84 10.05
CA ILE A 246 -17.69 -27.03 10.64
C ILE A 246 -18.79 -26.73 9.62
N SER A 247 -20.05 -26.99 9.97
CA SER A 247 -21.18 -26.63 9.10
C SER A 247 -21.42 -25.11 9.09
N TYR A 248 -22.10 -24.61 8.06
CA TYR A 248 -22.49 -23.20 7.98
C TYR A 248 -23.32 -22.76 9.20
N ASP A 249 -24.28 -23.58 9.65
CA ASP A 249 -25.12 -23.27 10.81
C ASP A 249 -24.30 -23.20 12.12
N GLN A 250 -23.31 -24.09 12.26
CA GLN A 250 -22.37 -24.05 13.39
C GLN A 250 -21.48 -22.80 13.32
N ALA A 251 -20.95 -22.46 12.15
CA ALA A 251 -20.15 -21.26 11.94
C ALA A 251 -20.95 -19.98 12.20
N GLN A 252 -22.22 -19.93 11.79
CA GLN A 252 -23.11 -18.81 12.06
C GLN A 252 -23.36 -18.66 13.57
N SER A 253 -23.71 -19.75 14.25
CA SER A 253 -23.93 -19.74 15.71
C SER A 253 -22.68 -19.29 16.47
N LEU A 254 -21.50 -19.76 16.03
CA LEU A 254 -20.22 -19.39 16.58
C LEU A 254 -19.91 -17.90 16.35
N TYR A 255 -20.14 -17.39 15.13
CA TYR A 255 -19.99 -15.98 14.78
C TYR A 255 -20.88 -15.08 15.65
N GLU A 256 -22.15 -15.47 15.87
CA GLU A 256 -23.09 -14.75 16.74
C GLU A 256 -22.62 -14.78 18.20
N SER A 257 -22.16 -15.93 18.70
CA SER A 257 -21.63 -16.06 20.08
C SER A 257 -20.36 -15.23 20.34
N ALA A 258 -19.63 -14.91 19.28
CA ALA A 258 -18.43 -14.08 19.29
C ALA A 258 -18.71 -12.59 19.06
N ASP A 259 -19.95 -12.14 19.24
CA ASP A 259 -20.41 -10.78 18.95
C ASP A 259 -20.06 -10.32 17.51
N GLN A 260 -20.20 -11.25 16.55
CA GLN A 260 -19.88 -11.00 15.13
C GLN A 260 -18.40 -10.66 14.90
N ASN A 261 -17.51 -11.13 15.78
CA ASN A 261 -16.07 -11.03 15.59
C ASN A 261 -15.49 -12.37 15.10
N LEU A 262 -15.11 -12.39 13.81
CA LEU A 262 -14.57 -13.58 13.13
C LEU A 262 -13.33 -14.15 13.85
N LYS A 263 -12.39 -13.29 14.27
CA LYS A 263 -11.14 -13.74 14.90
C LYS A 263 -11.41 -14.39 16.25
N VAL A 264 -12.31 -13.79 17.03
CA VAL A 264 -12.73 -14.33 18.32
C VAL A 264 -13.44 -15.66 18.13
N ALA A 265 -14.36 -15.76 17.16
CA ALA A 265 -15.05 -17.01 16.80
C ALA A 265 -14.05 -18.15 16.50
N VAL A 266 -13.06 -17.88 15.63
CA VAL A 266 -12.03 -18.86 15.27
C VAL A 266 -11.22 -19.30 16.50
N VAL A 267 -10.79 -18.36 17.35
CA VAL A 267 -9.99 -18.69 18.54
C VAL A 267 -10.81 -19.43 19.60
N MET A 268 -12.10 -19.08 19.76
CA MET A 268 -13.02 -19.82 20.64
C MET A 268 -13.11 -21.29 20.23
N HIS A 269 -13.29 -21.55 18.94
CA HIS A 269 -13.45 -22.91 18.43
C HIS A 269 -12.16 -23.72 18.47
N LEU A 270 -11.06 -23.17 17.95
CA LEU A 270 -9.78 -23.91 17.86
C LEU A 270 -9.17 -24.24 19.22
N CYS A 271 -9.50 -23.48 20.27
CA CYS A 271 -8.96 -23.68 21.62
C CYS A 271 -9.98 -24.27 22.61
N ASP A 272 -11.24 -24.48 22.21
CA ASP A 272 -12.35 -24.88 23.09
C ASP A 272 -12.48 -23.97 24.33
N ILE A 273 -12.59 -22.65 24.08
CA ILE A 273 -12.64 -21.63 25.13
C ILE A 273 -13.81 -20.65 24.93
N ASN A 274 -14.19 -19.97 26.01
CA ASN A 274 -15.21 -18.94 25.96
C ASN A 274 -14.69 -17.64 25.31
N LYS A 275 -15.63 -16.77 24.92
CA LYS A 275 -15.37 -15.47 24.30
C LYS A 275 -14.38 -14.60 25.08
N SER A 276 -14.52 -14.51 26.40
CA SER A 276 -13.68 -13.62 27.24
C SER A 276 -12.22 -14.08 27.22
N GLU A 277 -11.99 -15.38 27.28
CA GLU A 277 -10.65 -15.96 27.18
C GLU A 277 -10.07 -15.76 25.77
N ALA A 278 -10.87 -16.00 24.71
CA ALA A 278 -10.44 -15.79 23.33
C ALA A 278 -10.04 -14.32 23.04
N VAL A 279 -10.81 -13.36 23.55
CA VAL A 279 -10.48 -11.93 23.46
C VAL A 279 -9.17 -11.62 24.17
N THR A 280 -8.98 -12.16 25.38
CA THR A 280 -7.75 -11.98 26.17
C THR A 280 -6.53 -12.52 25.41
N ARG A 281 -6.61 -13.76 24.92
CA ARG A 281 -5.53 -14.38 24.13
C ARG A 281 -5.22 -13.60 22.86
N LEU A 282 -6.23 -13.08 22.16
CA LEU A 282 -6.01 -12.24 20.99
C LEU A 282 -5.29 -10.94 21.38
N ASN A 283 -5.71 -10.25 22.43
CA ASN A 283 -5.06 -9.01 22.89
C ASN A 283 -3.59 -9.25 23.26
N ASP A 284 -3.32 -10.30 24.04
CA ASP A 284 -1.96 -10.66 24.48
C ASP A 284 -1.04 -11.04 23.31
N ASN A 285 -1.61 -11.42 22.18
CA ASN A 285 -0.90 -11.89 21.00
C ASN A 285 -1.00 -10.94 19.79
N ASN A 286 -1.20 -9.64 20.04
CA ASN A 286 -1.30 -8.60 19.00
C ASN A 286 -2.36 -8.92 17.93
N HIS A 287 -3.46 -9.53 18.37
CA HIS A 287 -4.55 -10.03 17.55
C HIS A 287 -4.14 -11.04 16.46
N ILE A 288 -2.97 -11.69 16.53
CA ILE A 288 -2.56 -12.70 15.54
C ILE A 288 -3.15 -14.05 15.95
N ILE A 289 -4.11 -14.57 15.17
CA ILE A 289 -4.81 -15.84 15.47
C ILE A 289 -3.80 -16.98 15.69
N LYS A 290 -2.83 -17.18 14.79
CA LYS A 290 -1.82 -18.26 14.90
C LYS A 290 -1.01 -18.21 16.19
N LYS A 291 -0.80 -17.04 16.78
CA LYS A 291 -0.14 -16.89 18.08
C LYS A 291 -1.11 -17.13 19.24
N ALA A 292 -2.33 -16.61 19.13
CA ALA A 292 -3.37 -16.77 20.15
C ALA A 292 -3.79 -18.23 20.38
N ILE A 293 -3.72 -19.09 19.36
CA ILE A 293 -4.06 -20.52 19.46
C ILE A 293 -2.91 -21.43 19.92
N GLN A 294 -1.69 -20.90 20.06
CA GLN A 294 -0.53 -21.67 20.53
C GLN A 294 -0.33 -21.63 22.05
N ASN A 295 -1.05 -20.75 22.75
CA ASN A 295 -0.94 -20.55 24.19
C ASN A 295 -1.94 -21.37 25.00
#